data_AF-A0A3A9JH13-F1
#
_entry.id   AF-A0A3A9JH13-F1
#
_cell.length_a   1.000
_cell.length_b   1.000
_cell.length_c   1.000
_cell.angle_alpha   90.00
_cell.angle_beta   90.00
_cell.angle_gamma   90.00
#
_symmetry.space_group_name_H-M   'P 1'
#
loop_
_entity.id
_entity.type
_entity.pdbx_description
1 polymer ?
#
loop_
_entity_poly.entity_id
_entity_poly.type
_entity_poly.pdbx_seq_one_letter_code
_entity_poly.pdbx_strand_id
1 'polypeptide(L)'
;MNLASQKIRTTIVPDSSPQPASITARVSRPQLLLGLIGAGIQLSRTPAMHEAEGAAQGFNTLYRLIDLDQLRLGPDALPELLTAAERMGFSGLNITYPCKQEVIPHLHELSDEARELGAVNTVVLREGRRIGHNTDASGFAESFRRQLPGVPLGRAVQLGAGGAGAAVAHAALRLGAGQLHLFD
;
A
#
# COMPACT_ATOMS: atom_id res chain seq x y z
N MET A 1 31.73 -90.14 12.89
CA MET A 1 32.77 -89.45 12.09
C MET A 1 32.06 -88.47 11.17
N ASN A 2 32.40 -87.17 11.25
CA ASN A 2 32.03 -86.04 10.37
C ASN A 2 30.54 -85.63 10.25
N LEU A 3 30.13 -84.43 10.68
CA LEU A 3 30.35 -83.04 10.19
C LEU A 3 29.16 -82.58 9.34
N ALA A 4 28.43 -81.56 9.80
CA ALA A 4 28.25 -80.28 9.09
C ALA A 4 27.15 -79.43 9.76
N SER A 5 27.55 -78.30 10.34
CA SER A 5 26.67 -77.17 10.66
C SER A 5 26.55 -76.27 9.44
N GLN A 6 25.33 -75.98 8.97
CA GLN A 6 25.05 -74.92 8.01
C GLN A 6 24.33 -73.76 8.73
N LYS A 7 25.04 -72.65 8.92
CA LYS A 7 24.47 -71.37 9.37
C LYS A 7 23.90 -70.65 8.16
N ILE A 8 22.59 -70.39 8.17
CA ILE A 8 21.92 -69.53 7.18
C ILE A 8 22.28 -68.08 7.51
N ARG A 9 22.89 -67.38 6.54
CA ARG A 9 23.29 -65.98 6.63
C ARG A 9 22.17 -65.14 6.02
N THR A 10 21.36 -64.49 6.85
CA THR A 10 20.31 -63.57 6.37
C THR A 10 20.97 -62.24 6.00
N THR A 11 21.01 -61.93 4.70
CA THR A 11 21.44 -60.63 4.18
C THR A 11 20.34 -59.60 4.46
N ILE A 12 20.66 -58.59 5.28
CA ILE A 12 19.80 -57.42 5.49
C ILE A 12 19.98 -56.52 4.27
N VAL A 13 18.95 -56.39 3.45
CA VAL A 13 18.88 -55.39 2.36
C VAL A 13 18.55 -54.04 2.99
N PRO A 14 19.28 -52.95 2.67
CA PRO A 14 18.94 -51.63 3.18
C PRO A 14 17.61 -51.17 2.55
N ASP A 15 16.71 -50.72 3.42
CA ASP A 15 15.45 -50.10 3.05
C ASP A 15 15.73 -48.83 2.22
N SER A 16 15.22 -48.81 0.99
CA SER A 16 15.37 -47.72 0.01
C SER A 16 14.12 -46.86 -0.09
N SER A 17 13.30 -46.84 0.97
CA SER A 17 12.17 -45.93 1.06
C SER A 17 12.65 -44.47 1.13
N PRO A 18 12.09 -43.55 0.31
CA PRO A 18 12.44 -42.14 0.35
C PRO A 18 12.06 -41.57 1.72
N GLN A 19 13.03 -41.03 2.44
CA GLN A 19 12.76 -40.33 3.70
C GLN A 19 11.81 -39.15 3.45
N PRO A 20 10.79 -38.94 4.31
CA PRO A 20 9.89 -37.81 4.16
C PRO A 20 10.70 -36.51 4.22
N ALA A 21 10.57 -35.69 3.17
CA ALA A 21 11.18 -34.37 3.14
C ALA A 21 10.77 -33.60 4.41
N SER A 22 11.76 -33.13 5.17
CA SER A 22 11.56 -32.24 6.30
C SER A 22 10.75 -31.03 5.83
N ILE A 23 9.45 -31.01 6.17
CA ILE A 23 8.60 -29.83 6.04
C ILE A 23 9.06 -28.91 7.16
N THR A 24 10.10 -28.12 6.88
CA THR A 24 10.40 -26.93 7.66
C THR A 24 9.12 -26.09 7.64
N ALA A 25 8.49 -25.92 8.80
CA ALA A 25 7.32 -25.06 8.93
C ALA A 25 7.73 -23.66 8.43
N ARG A 26 7.29 -23.31 7.21
CA ARG A 26 7.42 -21.95 6.69
C ARG A 26 6.71 -21.06 7.69
N VAL A 27 7.45 -20.24 8.42
CA VAL A 27 6.86 -19.15 9.21
C VAL A 27 6.00 -18.35 8.23
N SER A 28 4.68 -18.41 8.38
CA SER A 28 3.75 -17.74 7.50
C SER A 28 3.93 -16.24 7.70
N ARG A 29 4.49 -15.55 6.69
CA ARG A 29 4.61 -14.11 6.71
C ARG A 29 3.21 -13.49 6.78
N PRO A 30 3.00 -12.42 7.57
CA PRO A 30 1.73 -11.71 7.56
C PRO A 30 1.44 -11.20 6.14
N GLN A 31 0.18 -11.30 5.71
CA GLN A 31 -0.23 -10.90 4.36
C GLN A 31 -0.85 -9.50 4.40
N LEU A 32 -0.49 -8.66 3.44
CA LEU A 32 -1.11 -7.36 3.23
C LEU A 32 -1.65 -7.31 1.80
N LEU A 33 -2.95 -7.09 1.67
CA LEU A 33 -3.58 -6.82 0.38
C LEU A 33 -3.89 -5.34 0.29
N LEU A 34 -3.24 -4.65 -0.63
CA LEU A 34 -3.35 -3.22 -0.86
C LEU A 34 -3.83 -2.96 -2.28
N GLY A 35 -4.34 -1.76 -2.56
CA GLY A 35 -4.69 -1.37 -3.91
C GLY A 35 -4.64 0.12 -4.20
N LEU A 36 -4.79 0.47 -5.47
CA LEU A 36 -4.92 1.84 -5.97
C LEU A 36 -6.19 1.96 -6.80
N ILE A 37 -7.11 2.83 -6.41
CA ILE A 37 -8.29 3.20 -7.21
C ILE A 37 -8.02 4.53 -7.92
N GLY A 38 -8.25 4.55 -9.23
CA GLY A 38 -8.15 5.76 -10.06
C GLY A 38 -8.27 5.44 -11.54
N ALA A 39 -8.13 6.45 -12.41
CA ALA A 39 -8.18 6.29 -13.87
C ALA A 39 -6.79 6.45 -14.49
N GLY A 40 -6.48 5.65 -15.51
CA GLY A 40 -5.23 5.76 -16.28
C GLY A 40 -3.98 5.40 -15.47
N ILE A 41 -4.08 4.43 -14.56
CA ILE A 41 -3.07 4.18 -13.51
C ILE A 41 -2.10 3.04 -13.81
N GLN A 42 -2.16 2.44 -15.00
CA GLN A 42 -1.33 1.27 -15.37
C GLN A 42 0.19 1.51 -15.29
N LEU A 43 0.65 2.75 -15.43
CA LEU A 43 2.07 3.11 -15.33
C LEU A 43 2.50 3.49 -13.91
N SER A 44 1.64 3.31 -12.91
CA SER A 44 1.94 3.63 -11.51
C SER A 44 3.12 2.82 -10.98
N ARG A 45 4.02 3.50 -10.28
CA ARG A 45 5.17 2.88 -9.58
C ARG A 45 4.83 2.47 -8.15
N THR A 46 3.67 2.88 -7.64
CA THR A 46 3.21 2.59 -6.28
C THR A 46 3.14 1.09 -5.97
N PRO A 47 2.68 0.21 -6.87
CA PRO A 47 2.65 -1.23 -6.58
C PRO A 47 4.03 -1.79 -6.24
N ALA A 48 5.02 -1.56 -7.12
CA ALA A 48 6.37 -2.07 -6.92
C ALA A 48 7.03 -1.51 -5.65
N MET A 49 6.77 -0.23 -5.34
CA MET A 49 7.29 0.42 -4.12
C MET A 49 6.74 -0.26 -2.86
N HIS A 50 5.42 -0.45 -2.77
CA HIS A 50 4.79 -1.04 -1.59
C HIS A 50 5.11 -2.53 -1.44
N GLU A 51 5.14 -3.29 -2.54
CA GLU A 51 5.49 -4.72 -2.49
C GLU A 51 6.96 -4.92 -2.06
N ALA A 52 7.88 -4.08 -2.55
CA ALA A 52 9.28 -4.12 -2.15
C ALA A 52 9.49 -3.78 -0.68
N GLU A 53 8.86 -2.70 -0.18
CA GLU A 53 8.93 -2.33 1.24
C GLU A 53 8.32 -3.41 2.13
N GLY A 54 7.15 -3.93 1.75
CA GLY A 54 6.53 -5.05 2.46
C GLY A 54 7.45 -6.26 2.56
N ALA A 55 8.11 -6.64 1.47
CA ALA A 55 9.08 -7.73 1.46
C ALA A 55 10.29 -7.46 2.37
N ALA A 56 10.81 -6.22 2.39
CA ALA A 56 11.90 -5.80 3.26
C ALA A 56 11.54 -5.88 4.75
N GLN A 57 10.27 -5.62 5.08
CA GLN A 57 9.73 -5.71 6.44
C GLN A 57 9.22 -7.11 6.83
N GLY A 58 9.41 -8.11 5.96
CA GLY A 58 8.99 -9.49 6.22
C GLY A 58 7.49 -9.78 6.00
N PHE A 59 6.76 -8.88 5.34
CA PHE A 59 5.38 -9.09 4.92
C PHE A 59 5.31 -9.74 3.53
N ASN A 60 4.24 -10.51 3.30
CA ASN A 60 3.83 -10.86 1.95
C ASN A 60 2.81 -9.82 1.47
N THR A 61 3.30 -8.78 0.78
CA THR A 61 2.46 -7.67 0.34
C THR A 61 2.08 -7.86 -1.12
N LEU A 62 0.78 -7.71 -1.39
CA LEU A 62 0.21 -7.71 -2.73
C LEU A 62 -0.45 -6.37 -2.97
N TYR A 63 -0.10 -5.72 -4.08
CA TYR A 63 -0.69 -4.44 -4.44
C TYR A 63 -1.44 -4.56 -5.77
N ARG A 64 -2.68 -4.06 -5.82
CA ARG A 64 -3.56 -4.18 -7.00
C ARG A 64 -4.01 -2.84 -7.54
N LEU A 65 -3.86 -2.66 -8.85
CA LEU A 65 -4.47 -1.54 -9.56
C LEU A 65 -5.95 -1.86 -9.82
N ILE A 66 -6.82 -0.97 -9.40
CA ILE A 66 -8.26 -0.97 -9.67
C ILE A 66 -8.50 0.23 -10.58
N ASP A 67 -8.23 0.02 -11.86
CA ASP A 67 -8.22 1.08 -12.87
C ASP A 67 -9.62 1.27 -13.47
N LEU A 68 -10.21 2.43 -13.21
CA LEU A 68 -11.56 2.78 -13.65
C LEU A 68 -11.69 2.78 -15.17
N ASP A 69 -10.64 3.14 -15.92
CA ASP A 69 -10.68 3.12 -17.40
C ASP A 69 -10.74 1.68 -17.92
N GLN A 70 -9.97 0.77 -17.31
CA GLN A 70 -9.99 -0.65 -17.66
C GLN A 70 -11.33 -1.30 -17.31
N LEU A 71 -11.92 -0.88 -16.20
CA LEU A 71 -13.22 -1.38 -15.73
C LEU A 71 -14.42 -0.69 -16.43
N ARG A 72 -14.18 0.40 -17.17
CA ARG A 72 -15.22 1.26 -17.77
C ARG A 72 -16.21 1.80 -16.72
N LEU A 73 -15.68 2.24 -15.59
CA LEU A 73 -16.44 2.80 -14.46
C LEU A 73 -16.06 4.27 -14.23
N GLY A 74 -16.92 5.00 -13.52
CA GLY A 74 -16.62 6.34 -13.02
C GLY A 74 -16.44 6.37 -11.50
N PRO A 75 -16.16 7.55 -10.91
CA PRO A 75 -16.09 7.73 -9.46
C PRO A 75 -17.36 7.33 -8.71
N ASP A 76 -18.51 7.33 -9.39
CA ASP A 76 -19.80 6.87 -8.86
C ASP A 76 -19.78 5.39 -8.45
N ALA A 77 -18.81 4.60 -8.93
CA ALA A 77 -18.60 3.21 -8.50
C ALA A 77 -17.84 3.07 -7.16
N LEU A 78 -17.31 4.16 -6.59
CA LEU A 78 -16.54 4.12 -5.34
C LEU A 78 -17.25 3.40 -4.17
N PRO A 79 -18.56 3.57 -3.92
CA PRO A 79 -19.24 2.85 -2.85
C PRO A 79 -19.10 1.33 -2.99
N GLU A 80 -19.34 0.81 -4.20
CA GLU A 80 -19.25 -0.61 -4.50
C GLU A 80 -17.81 -1.11 -4.40
N LEU A 81 -16.86 -0.38 -4.99
CA LEU A 81 -15.44 -0.73 -4.97
C LEU A 81 -14.88 -0.80 -3.55
N LEU A 82 -15.23 0.16 -2.69
CA LEU A 82 -14.82 0.17 -1.28
C LEU A 82 -15.42 -1.03 -0.52
N THR A 83 -16.71 -1.31 -0.71
CA THR A 83 -17.36 -2.47 -0.08
C THR A 83 -16.77 -3.80 -0.58
N ALA A 84 -16.45 -3.91 -1.86
CA ALA A 84 -15.79 -5.08 -2.42
C ALA A 84 -14.40 -5.27 -1.81
N ALA A 85 -13.60 -4.21 -1.72
CA ALA A 85 -12.27 -4.25 -1.14
C ALA A 85 -12.29 -4.72 0.33
N GLU A 86 -13.21 -4.21 1.14
CA GLU A 86 -13.41 -4.67 2.52
C GLU A 86 -13.73 -6.17 2.59
N ARG A 87 -14.68 -6.64 1.77
CA ARG A 87 -15.10 -8.04 1.73
C ARG A 87 -14.00 -8.98 1.23
N MET A 88 -13.13 -8.47 0.35
CA MET A 88 -11.99 -9.21 -0.19
C MET A 88 -10.77 -9.19 0.74
N GLY A 89 -10.83 -8.49 1.87
CA GLY A 89 -9.75 -8.48 2.86
C GLY A 89 -8.62 -7.50 2.55
N PHE A 90 -8.88 -6.43 1.80
CA PHE A 90 -7.90 -5.35 1.64
C PHE A 90 -7.62 -4.69 3.00
N SER A 91 -6.36 -4.38 3.26
CA SER A 91 -5.91 -3.64 4.45
C SER A 91 -5.93 -2.12 4.23
N GLY A 92 -5.89 -1.69 2.97
CA GLY A 92 -5.94 -0.28 2.61
C GLY A 92 -5.92 -0.05 1.11
N LEU A 93 -6.31 1.15 0.73
CA LEU A 93 -6.41 1.58 -0.66
C LEU A 93 -5.77 2.97 -0.79
N ASN A 94 -4.88 3.14 -1.75
CA ASN A 94 -4.61 4.48 -2.26
C ASN A 94 -5.73 4.91 -3.20
N ILE A 95 -6.01 6.20 -3.19
CA ILE A 95 -7.02 6.84 -4.02
C ILE A 95 -6.32 7.93 -4.82
N THR A 96 -6.51 7.94 -6.14
CA THR A 96 -5.94 8.97 -7.01
C THR A 96 -7.00 9.57 -7.92
N TYR A 97 -6.58 10.44 -8.83
CA TYR A 97 -7.46 11.08 -9.79
C TYR A 97 -8.38 10.05 -10.48
N PRO A 98 -9.68 10.34 -10.67
CA PRO A 98 -10.42 11.54 -10.23
C PRO A 98 -11.11 11.40 -8.85
N CYS A 99 -10.73 10.41 -8.04
CA CYS A 99 -11.51 9.95 -6.88
C CYS A 99 -11.19 10.60 -5.53
N LYS A 100 -10.18 11.47 -5.44
CA LYS A 100 -9.66 11.94 -4.13
C LYS A 100 -10.67 12.73 -3.29
N GLN A 101 -11.60 13.43 -3.93
CA GLN A 101 -12.68 14.17 -3.25
C GLN A 101 -13.93 13.30 -3.11
N GLU A 102 -14.29 12.62 -4.20
CA GLU A 102 -15.47 11.73 -4.30
C GLU A 102 -15.46 10.58 -3.29
N VAL A 103 -14.30 10.16 -2.81
CA VAL A 103 -14.21 9.09 -1.80
C VAL A 103 -14.71 9.54 -0.42
N ILE A 104 -14.64 10.83 -0.10
CA ILE A 104 -14.86 11.37 1.26
C ILE A 104 -16.24 11.01 1.84
N PRO A 105 -17.37 11.16 1.11
CA PRO A 105 -18.69 10.82 1.61
C PRO A 105 -18.86 9.33 1.98
N HIS A 106 -17.91 8.48 1.58
CA HIS A 106 -17.96 7.03 1.80
C HIS A 106 -17.04 6.56 2.93
N LEU A 107 -16.45 7.48 3.69
CA LEU A 107 -15.52 7.21 4.80
C LEU A 107 -16.17 7.47 6.15
N HIS A 108 -15.74 6.73 7.17
CA HIS A 108 -16.26 6.89 8.53
C HIS A 108 -15.50 7.96 9.32
N GLU A 109 -14.21 8.13 9.04
CA GLU A 109 -13.33 9.09 9.69
C GLU A 109 -12.34 9.68 8.69
N LEU A 110 -11.84 10.88 9.01
CA LEU A 110 -10.77 11.55 8.28
C LEU A 110 -9.71 11.99 9.28
N SER A 111 -8.44 11.92 8.87
CA SER A 111 -7.37 12.64 9.56
C SER A 111 -7.59 14.15 9.46
N ASP A 112 -6.98 14.92 10.35
CA ASP A 112 -7.10 16.38 10.34
C ASP A 112 -6.57 16.98 9.03
N GLU A 113 -5.46 16.44 8.50
CA GLU A 113 -4.91 16.81 7.19
C GLU A 113 -5.93 16.59 6.07
N ALA A 114 -6.56 15.42 6.02
CA ALA A 114 -7.52 15.08 4.98
C ALA A 114 -8.77 15.95 5.07
N ARG A 115 -9.21 16.28 6.30
CA ARG A 115 -10.36 17.17 6.54
C ARG A 115 -10.08 18.60 6.10
N GLU A 116 -8.92 19.14 6.45
CA GLU A 116 -8.54 20.51 6.08
C GLU A 116 -8.30 20.68 4.58
N LEU A 117 -7.66 19.69 3.95
CA LEU A 117 -7.38 19.72 2.51
C LEU A 117 -8.62 19.41 1.66
N GLY A 118 -9.61 18.69 2.24
CA GLY A 118 -10.78 18.23 1.51
C GLY A 118 -10.46 17.18 0.45
N ALA A 119 -9.41 16.38 0.63
CA ALA A 119 -9.00 15.35 -0.31
C ALA A 119 -8.30 14.17 0.41
N VAL A 120 -8.63 12.94 -0.01
CA VAL A 120 -8.08 11.69 0.52
C VAL A 120 -7.31 10.96 -0.58
N ASN A 121 -6.06 10.59 -0.30
CA ASN A 121 -5.26 9.74 -1.19
C ASN A 121 -4.99 8.35 -0.60
N THR A 122 -5.39 8.10 0.65
CA THR A 122 -5.13 6.87 1.38
C THR A 122 -6.32 6.55 2.28
N VAL A 123 -6.88 5.36 2.13
CA VAL A 123 -7.95 4.81 2.95
C VAL A 123 -7.41 3.60 3.69
N VAL A 124 -7.42 3.64 5.02
CA VAL A 124 -7.10 2.49 5.86
C VAL A 124 -8.37 1.73 6.16
N LEU A 125 -8.36 0.42 5.94
CA LEU A 125 -9.46 -0.48 6.25
C LEU A 125 -9.11 -1.26 7.51
N ARG A 126 -9.78 -0.93 8.62
CA ARG A 126 -9.46 -1.52 9.93
C ARG A 126 -10.72 -1.66 10.77
N GLU A 127 -10.92 -2.85 11.33
CA GLU A 127 -12.02 -3.12 12.29
C GLU A 127 -13.40 -2.73 11.74
N GLY A 128 -13.63 -2.96 10.44
CA GLY A 128 -14.88 -2.59 9.76
C GLY A 128 -15.04 -1.09 9.50
N ARG A 129 -13.97 -0.30 9.66
CA ARG A 129 -13.96 1.15 9.46
C ARG A 129 -13.06 1.57 8.30
N ARG A 130 -13.49 2.61 7.59
CA ARG A 130 -12.78 3.28 6.50
C ARG A 130 -12.27 4.62 7.02
N ILE A 131 -10.96 4.77 7.13
CA ILE A 131 -10.33 5.98 7.68
C ILE A 131 -9.52 6.65 6.56
N GLY A 132 -9.89 7.89 6.23
CA GLY A 132 -9.25 8.67 5.18
C GLY A 132 -8.05 9.47 5.67
N HIS A 133 -6.97 9.44 4.90
CA HIS A 133 -5.75 10.20 5.12
C HIS A 133 -5.29 10.88 3.83
N ASN A 134 -4.49 11.93 3.98
CA ASN A 134 -3.75 12.53 2.88
C ASN A 134 -2.24 12.48 3.15
N THR A 135 -1.55 11.59 2.46
CA THR A 135 -0.09 11.41 2.60
C THR A 135 0.72 12.23 1.60
N ASP A 136 0.09 12.89 0.63
CA ASP A 136 0.79 13.78 -0.30
C ASP A 136 1.30 15.02 0.44
N ALA A 137 0.46 15.61 1.31
CA ALA A 137 0.83 16.78 2.11
C ALA A 137 1.93 16.44 3.12
N SER A 138 1.81 15.34 3.86
CA SER A 138 2.83 14.91 4.82
C SER A 138 4.14 14.49 4.13
N GLY A 139 4.05 13.80 2.99
CA GLY A 139 5.19 13.40 2.19
C GLY A 139 5.97 14.60 1.64
N PHE A 140 5.26 15.62 1.14
CA PHE A 140 5.88 16.87 0.72
C PHE A 140 6.56 17.57 1.90
N ALA A 141 5.85 17.74 3.03
CA ALA A 141 6.39 18.41 4.20
C ALA A 141 7.66 17.73 4.73
N GLU A 142 7.67 16.40 4.77
CA GLU A 142 8.83 15.63 5.23
C GLU A 142 9.99 15.73 4.25
N SER A 143 9.74 15.59 2.95
CA SER A 143 10.75 15.78 1.93
C SER A 143 11.37 17.18 2.01
N PHE A 144 10.54 18.21 2.18
CA PHE A 144 10.98 19.60 2.32
C PHE A 144 11.91 19.78 3.52
N ARG A 145 11.52 19.31 4.71
CA ARG A 145 12.35 19.42 5.92
C ARG A 145 13.71 18.74 5.75
N ARG A 146 13.73 17.56 5.12
CA ARG A 146 14.95 16.76 4.94
C ARG A 146 15.89 17.36 3.88
N GLN A 147 15.34 17.92 2.81
CA GLN A 147 16.14 18.34 1.66
C GLN A 147 16.44 19.84 1.63
N LEU A 148 15.64 20.67 2.30
CA LEU A 148 15.81 22.13 2.35
C LEU A 148 15.88 22.65 3.80
N PRO A 149 16.76 22.10 4.66
CA PRO A 149 16.87 22.56 6.04
C PRO A 149 17.32 24.03 6.08
N GLY A 150 16.63 24.84 6.88
CA GLY A 150 16.97 26.25 7.11
C GLY A 150 16.66 27.20 5.94
N VAL A 151 15.95 26.73 4.90
CA VAL A 151 15.54 27.60 3.80
C VAL A 151 14.59 28.69 4.32
N PRO A 152 14.73 29.96 3.89
CA PRO A 152 13.79 31.01 4.26
C PRO A 152 12.38 30.72 3.75
N LEU A 153 11.39 30.78 4.66
CA LEU A 153 9.98 30.54 4.36
C LEU A 153 9.16 31.82 4.22
N GLY A 154 9.79 32.96 3.91
CA GLY A 154 9.08 34.23 3.82
C GLY A 154 8.05 34.26 2.68
N ARG A 155 8.50 33.96 1.45
CA ARG A 155 7.65 33.98 0.24
C ARG A 155 8.01 32.84 -0.68
N ALA A 156 7.00 32.16 -1.23
CA ALA A 156 7.16 31.12 -2.23
C ALA A 156 6.19 31.33 -3.40
N VAL A 157 6.59 30.86 -4.57
CA VAL A 157 5.73 30.75 -5.75
C VAL A 157 5.49 29.26 -6.00
N GLN A 158 4.23 28.90 -6.20
CA GLN A 158 3.83 27.56 -6.61
C GLN A 158 3.14 27.63 -7.96
N LEU A 159 3.55 26.74 -8.85
CA LEU A 159 2.96 26.55 -10.17
C LEU A 159 2.08 25.30 -10.12
N GLY A 160 0.80 25.45 -10.40
CA GLY A 160 -0.21 24.40 -10.30
C GLY A 160 -1.03 24.45 -9.01
N ALA A 161 -2.35 24.45 -9.16
CA ALA A 161 -3.35 24.43 -8.10
C ALA A 161 -4.29 23.20 -8.16
N GLY A 162 -3.99 22.22 -9.01
CA GLY A 162 -4.68 20.92 -9.04
C GLY A 162 -4.46 20.08 -7.78
N GLY A 163 -4.97 18.84 -7.74
CA GLY A 163 -5.02 18.02 -6.51
C GLY A 163 -3.68 17.83 -5.77
N ALA A 164 -2.56 17.69 -6.49
CA ALA A 164 -1.23 17.66 -5.89
C ALA A 164 -0.77 19.06 -5.43
N GLY A 165 -1.06 20.09 -6.22
CA GLY A 165 -0.78 21.49 -5.88
C GLY A 165 -1.49 21.91 -4.60
N ALA A 166 -2.77 21.54 -4.42
CA ALA A 166 -3.50 21.82 -3.18
C ALA A 166 -2.79 21.21 -1.95
N ALA A 167 -2.34 19.95 -2.04
CA ALA A 167 -1.61 19.29 -0.95
C ALA A 167 -0.25 19.97 -0.65
N VAL A 168 0.48 20.39 -1.69
CA VAL A 168 1.75 21.12 -1.55
C VAL A 168 1.52 22.50 -0.92
N ALA A 169 0.50 23.22 -1.35
CA ALA A 169 0.16 24.53 -0.81
C ALA A 169 -0.19 24.45 0.68
N HIS A 170 -1.03 23.47 1.05
CA HIS A 170 -1.37 23.19 2.44
C HIS A 170 -0.13 22.86 3.28
N ALA A 171 0.74 21.98 2.77
CA ALA A 171 1.98 21.62 3.44
C ALA A 171 2.94 22.80 3.60
N ALA A 172 3.09 23.65 2.58
CA ALA A 172 3.94 24.84 2.63
C ALA A 172 3.47 25.84 3.69
N LEU A 173 2.16 26.10 3.77
CA LEU A 173 1.59 26.96 4.81
C LEU A 173 1.81 26.37 6.21
N ARG A 174 1.61 25.06 6.39
CA ARG A 174 1.88 24.38 7.68
C ARG A 174 3.36 24.35 8.07
N LEU A 175 4.28 24.40 7.11
CA LEU A 175 5.71 24.54 7.38
C LEU A 175 6.09 25.95 7.82
N GLY A 176 5.21 26.95 7.65
CA GLY A 176 5.45 28.34 8.04
C GLY A 176 5.74 29.27 6.87
N ALA A 177 5.32 28.93 5.64
CA ALA A 177 5.38 29.86 4.52
C ALA A 177 4.55 31.13 4.84
N GLY A 178 5.19 32.30 4.86
CA GLY A 178 4.53 33.57 5.20
C GLY A 178 3.59 34.06 4.09
N GLN A 179 3.96 33.83 2.82
CA GLN A 179 3.12 34.11 1.66
C GLN A 179 3.37 33.08 0.56
N LEU A 180 2.30 32.51 0.02
CA LEU A 180 2.35 31.60 -1.11
C LEU A 180 1.60 32.22 -2.29
N HIS A 181 2.28 32.41 -3.42
CA HIS A 181 1.69 32.89 -4.67
C HIS A 181 1.42 31.71 -5.59
N LEU A 182 0.16 31.51 -5.95
CA LEU A 182 -0.28 30.42 -6.83
C LEU A 182 -0.47 30.92 -8.25
N PHE A 183 0.07 30.18 -9.22
CA PHE A 183 -0.18 30.38 -10.65
C PHE A 183 -0.63 29.04 -11.24
N ASP A 184 -1.73 29.04 -11.98
CA ASP A 184 -2.31 27.86 -12.65
C ASP A 184 -2.79 28.26 -14.06
#